data_AF-C9L782-F1
#
_entry.id   AF-C9L782-F1
#
_cell.length_a   1.000
_cell.length_b   1.000
_cell.length_c   1.000
_cell.angle_alpha   90.00
_cell.angle_beta   90.00
_cell.angle_gamma   90.00
#
_symmetry.space_group_name_H-M   'P 1'
#
loop_
_entity.id
_entity.type
_entity.pdbx_description
1 polymer ?
#
loop_
_entity_poly.entity_id
_entity_poly.type
_entity_poly.pdbx_seq_one_letter_code
_entity_poly.pdbx_strand_id
1 'polypeptide(L)' 'MTQLVESLKRLYEKGKLSEEKLQSMIQKSTITDYEYKYIIGEV' A
#
# COMPACT_ATOMS: atom_id res chain seq x y z
N MET A 1 9.96 1.53 8.49
CA MET A 1 8.81 0.99 7.75
C MET A 1 8.29 -0.25 8.45
N THR A 2 6.98 -0.47 8.49
CA THR A 2 6.36 -1.64 9.14
C THR A 2 6.31 -2.84 8.19
N GLN A 3 6.37 -4.06 8.72
CA GLN A 3 6.27 -5.31 7.93
C GLN A 3 4.98 -5.38 7.08
N LEU A 4 3.92 -4.70 7.52
CA LEU A 4 2.63 -4.68 6.85
C LEU A 4 2.73 -3.98 5.48
N VAL A 5 3.40 -2.83 5.42
CA VAL A 5 3.59 -2.04 4.19
C VAL A 5 4.50 -2.77 3.21
N GLU A 6 5.56 -3.41 3.67
CA GLU A 6 6.41 -4.23 2.80
C GLU A 6 5.65 -5.44 2.22
N SER A 7 4.77 -6.06 3.01
CA SER A 7 3.90 -7.12 2.50
C SER A 7 2.87 -6.58 1.50
N LEU A 8 2.27 -5.41 1.75
CA LEU A 8 1.35 -4.78 0.81
C LEU A 8 2.04 -4.41 -0.51
N LYS A 9 3.26 -3.87 -0.44
CA LYS A 9 4.10 -3.60 -1.62
C LYS A 9 4.34 -4.87 -2.43
N ARG A 10 4.78 -5.94 -1.78
CA ARG A 10 4.98 -7.24 -2.45
C ARG A 10 3.69 -7.79 -3.06
N LEU A 11 2.54 -7.54 -2.44
CA LEU A 11 1.24 -7.97 -2.99
C LEU A 11 0.81 -7.11 -4.19
N TYR A 12 1.07 -5.81 -4.14
CA TYR A 12 0.84 -4.86 -5.23
C TYR A 12 1.74 -5.18 -6.44
N GLU A 13 3.04 -5.36 -6.22
CA GLU A 13 4.00 -5.78 -7.26
C GLU A 13 3.65 -7.14 -7.88
N LYS A 14 3.00 -8.03 -7.12
CA LYS A 14 2.50 -9.32 -7.62
C LYS A 14 1.14 -9.23 -8.32
N GLY A 15 0.55 -8.03 -8.45
CA GLY A 15 -0.78 -7.82 -9.03
C GLY A 15 -1.93 -8.41 -8.20
N LYS A 16 -1.69 -8.76 -6.93
CA LYS A 16 -2.71 -9.30 -6.00
C LYS A 16 -3.44 -8.21 -5.22
N LEU A 17 -2.99 -6.97 -5.34
CA LEU A 17 -3.54 -5.83 -4.63
C LEU A 17 -3.79 -4.71 -5.65
N SER A 18 -5.05 -4.30 -5.80
CA SER A 18 -5.42 -3.18 -6.67
C SER A 18 -5.26 -1.86 -5.92
N GLU A 19 -4.98 -0.78 -6.66
CA GLU A 19 -4.88 0.58 -6.11
C GLU A 19 -6.13 1.02 -5.35
N GLU A 20 -7.33 0.65 -5.82
CA GLU A 20 -8.60 0.94 -5.14
C GLU A 20 -8.64 0.35 -3.71
N LYS A 21 -8.04 -0.82 -3.53
CA LYS A 21 -8.00 -1.53 -2.24
C LYS A 21 -7.01 -0.87 -1.30
N LEU A 22 -5.90 -0.38 -1.85
CA LEU A 22 -4.90 0.44 -1.16
C LEU A 22 -5.48 1.81 -0.75
N GLN A 23 -6.19 2.49 -1.64
CA GLN A 23 -6.90 3.73 -1.32
C GLN A 23 -7.95 3.53 -0.23
N SER A 24 -8.69 2.42 -0.27
CA SER A 24 -9.63 2.07 0.81
C SER A 24 -8.91 1.87 2.15
N MET A 25 -7.68 1.35 2.14
CA MET A 25 -6.86 1.20 3.35
C MET A 25 -6.36 2.55 3.87
N ILE A 26 -6.00 3.50 2.99
CA ILE A 26 -5.72 4.89 3.38
C ILE A 26 -6.96 5.55 3.99
N GLN A 27 -8.12 5.44 3.33
CA GLN A 27 -9.37 6.02 3.82
C GLN A 27 -9.77 5.45 5.18
N LYS A 28 -9.44 4.18 5.45
CA LYS A 28 -9.62 3.53 6.76
C LYS A 28 -8.53 3.87 7.78
N SER A 29 -7.59 4.77 7.47
CA SER A 29 -6.40 5.08 8.28
C SER A 29 -5.59 3.83 8.68
N THR A 30 -5.64 2.77 7.86
CA THR A 30 -4.85 1.54 8.08
C THR A 30 -3.38 1.75 7.69
N ILE A 31 -3.15 2.63 6.72
CA ILE A 31 -1.84 3.05 6.24
C ILE A 31 -1.87 4.55 5.97
N THR A 32 -0.71 5.20 6.06
CA THR A 32 -0.55 6.63 5.73
C THR A 32 -0.34 6.86 4.23
N ASP A 33 -0.58 8.10 3.78
CA ASP A 33 -0.34 8.53 2.40
C ASP A 33 1.10 8.25 1.92
N TYR A 34 2.07 8.40 2.84
CA TYR A 34 3.47 8.05 2.60
C TYR A 34 3.67 6.55 2.34
N GLU A 35 3.04 5.70 3.16
CA GLU A 35 3.13 4.24 3.01
C GLU A 35 2.44 3.78 1.73
N TYR A 36 1.34 4.41 1.34
CA TYR A 36 0.69 4.17 0.06
C TYR A 36 1.62 4.52 -1.11
N LYS A 37 2.20 5.73 -1.13
CA LYS A 37 3.16 6.17 -2.17
C LYS A 37 4.34 5.21 -2.28
N TYR A 38 4.85 4.74 -1.14
CA TYR A 38 5.90 3.73 -1.12
C TYR A 38 5.47 2.39 -1.74
N ILE A 39 4.22 1.96 -1.51
CA ILE A 39 3.68 0.71 -2.05
C ILE A 39 3.51 0.81 -3.57
N ILE A 40 3.02 1.93 -4.09
CA ILE A 40 2.83 2.15 -5.53
C ILE A 40 4.11 2.58 -6.26
N GLY A 41 5.21 2.84 -5.53
CA GLY A 41 6.50 3.20 -6.11
C GLY A 41 6.59 4.66 -6.57
N GLU A 42 5.77 5.55 -6.03
CA GLU A 42 5.83 7.00 -6.27
C GLU A 42 6.87 7.73 -5.39
N VAL A 43 7.70 7.00 -4.62
CA VAL A 43 8.75 7.56 -3.74
C VAL A 43 10.05 6.75 -3.81
#